data_AF-A0A845WNQ3-F1
#
_entry.id   AF-A0A845WNQ3-F1
#
_cell.length_a   1.000
_cell.length_b   1.000
_cell.length_c   1.000
_cell.angle_alpha   90.00
_cell.angle_beta   90.00
_cell.angle_gamma   90.00
#
_symmetry.space_group_name_H-M   'P 1'
#
loop_
_entity.id
_entity.type
_entity.pdbx_description
1 polymer ?
#
loop_
_entity_poly.entity_id
_entity_poly.type
_entity_poly.pdbx_seq_one_letter_code
_entity_poly.pdbx_strand_id
1 'polypeptide(L)'
;MILDDSGHRKSGNLTDGVGRQYLGEIGKIDNGIVIVTTHIYDGQKSLPLDLELYQHATSLALGKKDEEFQKKPDLGIELIDRSLARGYRPGIVLIDAGYGNNTTFLKKLEERELKYLGGVAKNAPKAHATRTESYY
;
A
#
# COMPACT_ATOMS: atom_id res chain seq x y z
N MET A 1 -6.10 -5.25 9.19
CA MET A 1 -5.98 -5.14 7.72
C MET A 1 -4.50 -5.04 7.38
N ILE A 2 -4.08 -5.62 6.27
CA ILE A 2 -2.70 -5.59 5.78
C ILE A 2 -2.71 -4.90 4.42
N LEU A 3 -1.92 -3.85 4.25
CA LEU A 3 -1.68 -3.19 2.97
C LEU A 3 -0.27 -3.55 2.51
N ASP A 4 -0.17 -4.13 1.31
CA ASP A 4 1.10 -4.56 0.75
C ASP A 4 1.09 -4.40 -0.78
N ASP A 5 2.27 -4.30 -1.40
CA ASP A 5 2.43 -4.31 -2.85
C ASP A 5 3.30 -5.48 -3.33
N SER A 6 2.73 -6.31 -4.20
CA SER A 6 3.42 -7.47 -4.76
C SER A 6 3.79 -7.21 -6.22
N GLY A 7 5.05 -7.48 -6.57
CA GLY A 7 5.59 -7.25 -7.90
C GLY A 7 5.93 -8.56 -8.61
N HIS A 8 5.50 -8.70 -9.86
CA HIS A 8 5.82 -9.84 -10.70
C HIS A 8 6.63 -9.42 -11.93
N ARG A 9 7.73 -10.14 -12.18
CA ARG A 9 8.62 -9.89 -13.31
C ARG A 9 7.94 -10.16 -14.64
N LYS A 10 8.21 -9.33 -15.65
CA LYS A 10 7.73 -9.50 -17.03
C LYS A 10 8.87 -9.39 -18.04
N SER A 11 8.83 -10.23 -19.07
CA SER A 11 9.84 -10.32 -20.13
C SER A 11 9.59 -9.39 -21.33
N GLY A 12 8.63 -8.47 -21.25
CA GLY A 12 8.33 -7.50 -22.30
C GLY A 12 7.43 -6.36 -21.79
N ASN A 13 7.07 -5.42 -22.68
CA ASN A 13 6.34 -4.18 -22.32
C ASN A 13 4.91 -4.15 -22.91
N LEU A 14 4.39 -5.29 -23.34
CA LEU A 14 3.06 -5.41 -23.95
C LEU A 14 1.92 -5.57 -22.92
N THR A 15 2.27 -5.60 -21.63
CA THR A 15 1.30 -5.68 -20.54
C THR A 15 1.22 -4.32 -19.88
N ASP A 16 0.00 -3.85 -19.65
CA ASP A 16 -0.25 -2.58 -18.95
C ASP A 16 0.40 -2.58 -17.57
N GLY A 17 0.82 -1.40 -17.12
CA GLY A 17 1.49 -1.21 -15.84
C GLY A 17 2.93 -1.72 -15.78
N VAL A 18 3.48 -2.31 -16.85
CA VAL A 18 4.87 -2.77 -16.86
C VAL A 18 5.84 -1.60 -16.84
N GLY A 19 6.81 -1.67 -15.93
CA GLY A 19 7.96 -0.78 -15.95
C GLY A 19 9.11 -1.28 -15.10
N ARG A 20 10.26 -0.62 -15.22
CA ARG A 20 11.41 -0.87 -14.36
C ARG A 20 11.17 -0.26 -12.98
N GLN A 21 10.90 -1.12 -12.00
CA GLN A 21 10.60 -0.74 -10.64
C GLN A 21 11.10 -1.81 -9.66
N TYR A 22 11.14 -1.49 -8.37
CA TYR A 22 11.46 -2.48 -7.35
C TYR A 22 10.35 -3.53 -7.30
N LEU A 23 10.73 -4.80 -7.43
CA LEU A 23 9.83 -5.94 -7.35
C LEU A 23 10.13 -6.70 -6.05
N GLY A 24 9.22 -6.60 -5.08
CA GLY A 24 9.39 -7.16 -3.73
C GLY A 24 9.70 -8.66 -3.75
N GLU A 25 9.01 -9.43 -4.59
CA GLU A 25 9.18 -10.89 -4.73
C GLU A 25 10.64 -11.30 -5.03
N ILE A 26 11.35 -10.49 -5.82
CA ILE A 26 12.72 -10.78 -6.25
C ILE A 26 13.77 -9.86 -5.61
N GLY A 27 13.34 -8.96 -4.72
CA GLY A 27 14.20 -8.06 -3.95
C GLY A 27 15.06 -7.09 -4.75
N LYS A 28 14.71 -6.80 -6.02
CA LYS A 28 15.53 -5.98 -6.93
C LYS A 28 14.69 -5.14 -7.89
N ILE A 29 15.33 -4.13 -8.49
CA ILE A 29 14.74 -3.34 -9.57
C ILE A 29 14.83 -4.14 -10.87
N ASP A 30 13.68 -4.49 -11.45
CA ASP A 30 13.58 -5.19 -12.72
C ASP A 30 12.31 -4.74 -13.46
N ASN A 31 12.12 -5.20 -14.68
CA ASN A 31 10.92 -4.94 -15.44
C ASN A 31 9.77 -5.82 -14.94
N GLY A 32 8.65 -5.21 -14.56
CA GLY A 32 7.51 -5.96 -14.05
C GLY A 32 6.29 -5.10 -13.75
N ILE A 33 5.22 -5.80 -13.38
CA ILE A 33 3.98 -5.21 -12.88
C ILE A 33 3.97 -5.24 -11.36
N VAL A 34 3.23 -4.33 -10.75
CA VAL A 34 2.99 -4.33 -9.30
C VAL A 34 1.50 -4.20 -9.04
N ILE A 35 0.98 -4.98 -8.11
CA ILE A 35 -0.39 -4.90 -7.63
C ILE A 35 -0.35 -4.44 -6.17
N VAL A 36 -1.14 -3.43 -5.84
CA VAL A 36 -1.37 -3.00 -4.45
C VAL A 36 -2.58 -3.75 -3.93
N THR A 37 -2.50 -4.27 -2.71
CA THR A 37 -3.53 -5.16 -2.15
C THR A 37 -3.86 -4.80 -0.72
N THR A 38 -5.13 -4.96 -0.33
CA THR A 38 -5.54 -5.01 1.06
C THR A 38 -6.03 -6.40 1.42
N HIS A 39 -5.67 -6.87 2.61
CA HIS A 39 -6.08 -8.16 3.14
C HIS A 39 -6.67 -8.00 4.54
N ILE A 40 -7.67 -8.82 4.88
CA ILE A 40 -8.05 -9.08 6.27
C ILE A 40 -7.29 -10.30 6.76
N TYR A 41 -6.87 -10.25 8.02
CA TYR A 41 -6.34 -11.37 8.75
C TYR A 41 -7.10 -11.50 10.07
N ASP A 42 -7.64 -12.69 10.35
CA ASP A 42 -8.41 -12.96 11.56
C ASP A 42 -7.60 -13.69 12.65
N GLY A 43 -6.31 -13.92 12.42
CA GLY A 43 -5.45 -14.72 13.32
C GLY A 43 -5.21 -16.15 12.84
N GLN A 44 -5.98 -16.64 11.86
CA GLN A 44 -5.83 -17.99 11.30
C GLN A 44 -5.81 -17.99 9.78
N LYS A 45 -6.56 -17.10 9.15
CA LYS A 45 -6.74 -17.00 7.70
C LYS A 45 -6.52 -15.57 7.24
N SER A 46 -5.89 -15.43 6.09
CA SER A 46 -5.86 -14.18 5.33
C SER A 46 -6.80 -14.27 4.14
N LEU A 47 -7.51 -13.20 3.86
CA LEU A 47 -8.35 -13.07 2.67
C LEU A 47 -8.06 -11.73 1.99
N PRO A 48 -7.78 -11.71 0.67
CA PRO A 48 -7.69 -10.47 -0.07
C PRO A 48 -9.06 -9.80 -0.09
N LEU A 49 -9.09 -8.52 0.26
CA LEU A 49 -10.28 -7.69 0.19
C LEU A 49 -10.35 -6.91 -1.10
N ASP A 50 -9.25 -6.26 -1.46
CA ASP A 50 -9.13 -5.43 -2.64
C ASP A 50 -7.75 -5.53 -3.25
N LEU A 51 -7.70 -5.30 -4.55
CA LEU A 51 -6.47 -5.22 -5.33
C LEU A 51 -6.62 -4.15 -6.41
N GLU A 52 -5.51 -3.50 -6.74
CA GLU A 52 -5.43 -2.58 -7.87
C GLU A 52 -4.07 -2.70 -8.57
N LEU A 53 -4.08 -2.69 -9.90
CA LEU A 53 -2.85 -2.68 -10.68
C LEU A 53 -2.20 -1.29 -10.61
N TYR A 54 -0.93 -1.22 -10.25
CA TYR A 54 -0.19 0.04 -10.34
C TYR A 54 0.27 0.28 -11.78
N GLN A 55 -0.27 1.31 -12.40
CA GLN A 55 0.11 1.76 -13.74
C GLN A 55 1.43 2.53 -13.68
N HIS A 56 2.54 1.86 -14.00
CA HIS A 56 3.83 2.52 -14.03
C HIS A 56 3.86 3.60 -15.13
N ALA A 57 4.35 4.80 -14.81
CA ALA A 57 4.33 5.94 -15.75
C ALA A 57 4.90 5.61 -17.14
N THR A 58 5.95 4.78 -17.24
CA THR A 58 6.54 4.42 -18.54
C THR A 58 5.65 3.54 -19.42
N SER A 59 4.61 2.92 -18.85
CA SER A 59 3.59 2.16 -19.60
C SER A 59 2.45 3.04 -20.12
N LEU A 60 2.35 4.29 -19.64
CA LEU A 60 1.26 5.21 -19.97
C LEU A 60 1.70 6.21 -21.05
N ALA A 61 0.76 6.61 -21.90
CA ALA A 61 1.03 7.49 -23.04
C ALA A 61 1.55 8.87 -22.62
N LEU A 62 0.97 9.44 -21.55
CA LEU A 62 1.36 10.76 -21.03
C LEU A 62 2.29 10.67 -19.82
N GLY A 63 2.76 9.48 -19.47
CA GLY A 63 3.65 9.28 -18.34
C GLY A 63 3.01 9.66 -17.01
N LYS A 64 3.71 10.48 -16.20
CA LYS A 64 3.19 10.95 -14.91
C LYS A 64 2.06 11.99 -15.02
N LYS A 65 1.78 12.49 -16.22
CA LYS A 65 0.68 13.43 -16.50
C LYS A 65 -0.57 12.71 -16.97
N ASP A 66 -0.48 11.40 -17.16
CA ASP A 66 -1.61 10.57 -17.54
C ASP A 66 -2.62 10.51 -16.39
N GLU A 67 -3.91 10.52 -16.71
CA GLU A 67 -4.98 10.49 -15.70
C GLU A 67 -5.02 9.15 -14.96
N GLU A 68 -4.56 8.08 -15.61
CA GLU A 68 -4.44 6.75 -15.01
C GLU A 68 -3.21 6.63 -14.08
N PHE A 69 -2.28 7.61 -14.11
CA PHE A 69 -1.12 7.56 -13.24
C PHE A 69 -1.47 7.94 -11.80
N GLN A 70 -1.48 6.96 -10.91
CA GLN A 70 -1.67 7.15 -9.48
C GLN A 70 -0.50 6.58 -8.69
N LYS A 71 0.03 7.32 -7.72
CA LYS A 71 1.12 6.82 -6.87
C LYS A 71 0.61 5.67 -6.00
N LYS A 72 1.45 4.66 -5.76
CA LYS A 72 1.11 3.51 -4.89
C LYS A 72 0.55 3.90 -3.51
N PRO A 73 1.09 4.89 -2.76
CA PRO A 73 0.49 5.31 -1.49
C PRO A 73 -0.94 5.85 -1.64
N ASP A 74 -1.23 6.54 -2.74
CA ASP A 74 -2.57 7.06 -3.00
C ASP A 74 -3.53 5.91 -3.37
N LEU A 75 -3.08 4.94 -4.17
CA LEU A 75 -3.82 3.68 -4.42
C LEU A 75 -4.11 2.93 -3.12
N GLY A 76 -3.12 2.83 -2.22
CA GLY A 76 -3.27 2.15 -0.93
C GLY A 76 -4.35 2.80 -0.05
N ILE A 77 -4.41 4.13 -0.01
CA ILE A 77 -5.47 4.86 0.70
C ILE A 77 -6.84 4.61 0.06
N GLU A 78 -6.92 4.60 -1.27
CA GLU A 78 -8.18 4.34 -1.97
C GLU A 78 -8.71 2.92 -1.68
N LEU A 79 -7.84 1.91 -1.66
CA LEU A 79 -8.23 0.54 -1.28
C LEU A 79 -8.73 0.47 0.16
N ILE A 80 -8.08 1.19 1.08
CA ILE A 80 -8.55 1.32 2.46
C ILE A 80 -9.93 1.97 2.49
N ASP A 81 -10.13 3.08 1.76
CA ASP A 81 -11.42 3.78 1.71
C ASP A 81 -12.54 2.90 1.14
N ARG A 82 -12.26 2.13 0.07
CA ARG A 82 -13.20 1.14 -0.48
C ARG A 82 -13.58 0.07 0.55
N SER A 83 -12.61 -0.43 1.31
CA SER A 83 -12.84 -1.36 2.41
C SER A 83 -13.68 -0.74 3.54
N LEU A 84 -13.37 0.50 3.94
CA LEU A 84 -14.14 1.21 4.97
C LEU A 84 -15.58 1.49 4.52
N ALA A 85 -15.77 1.85 3.24
CA ALA A 85 -17.09 2.10 2.66
C ALA A 85 -17.98 0.85 2.67
N ARG A 86 -17.40 -0.35 2.56
CA ARG A 86 -18.09 -1.65 2.74
C ARG A 86 -18.39 -2.00 4.20
N GLY A 87 -18.03 -1.15 5.16
CA GLY A 87 -18.30 -1.37 6.58
C GLY A 87 -17.20 -2.12 7.33
N TYR A 88 -16.09 -2.48 6.68
CA TYR A 88 -14.95 -3.06 7.39
C TYR A 88 -14.34 -2.01 8.32
N ARG A 89 -14.02 -2.41 9.55
CA ARG A 89 -13.42 -1.55 10.58
C ARG A 89 -12.20 -2.25 11.15
N PRO A 90 -11.03 -2.11 10.52
CA PRO A 90 -9.83 -2.76 11.01
C PRO A 90 -9.41 -2.14 12.34
N GLY A 91 -9.13 -2.98 13.35
CA GLY A 91 -8.54 -2.51 14.60
C GLY A 91 -7.12 -1.96 14.42
N ILE A 92 -6.41 -2.45 13.38
CA ILE A 92 -5.08 -1.99 13.00
C ILE A 92 -4.81 -2.20 11.50
N VAL A 93 -4.07 -1.28 10.89
CA VAL A 93 -3.55 -1.39 9.52
C VAL A 93 -2.06 -1.72 9.59
N LEU A 94 -1.67 -2.90 9.12
CA LEU A 94 -0.28 -3.29 8.96
C LEU A 94 0.18 -2.83 7.57
N ILE A 95 1.31 -2.13 7.50
CA ILE A 95 1.85 -1.57 6.25
C ILE A 95 3.32 -1.94 6.08
N ASP A 96 3.75 -2.18 4.84
CA ASP A 96 5.18 -2.37 4.56
C ASP A 96 6.00 -1.09 4.80
N ALA A 97 7.32 -1.25 4.96
CA ALA A 97 8.27 -0.16 5.17
C ALA A 97 8.29 0.86 4.03
N GLY A 98 7.94 0.47 2.79
CA GLY A 98 7.75 1.42 1.70
C GLY A 98 6.69 2.49 2.03
N TYR A 99 5.60 2.09 2.66
CA TYR A 99 4.52 2.99 3.11
C TYR A 99 4.85 3.64 4.46
N GLY A 100 5.47 2.89 5.38
CA GLY A 100 5.84 3.36 6.72
C GLY A 100 6.79 4.56 6.74
N ASN A 101 7.59 4.74 5.68
CA ASN A 101 8.49 5.90 5.55
C ASN A 101 7.83 7.11 4.85
N ASN A 102 6.56 7.04 4.45
CA ASN A 102 5.84 8.11 3.77
C ASN A 102 4.95 8.88 4.76
N THR A 103 5.44 10.03 5.25
CA THR A 103 4.71 10.85 6.24
C THR A 103 3.34 11.31 5.75
N THR A 104 3.19 11.65 4.46
CA THR A 104 1.90 12.06 3.90
C THR A 104 0.88 10.92 3.91
N PHE A 105 1.33 9.71 3.62
CA PHE A 105 0.49 8.51 3.70
C PHE A 105 0.06 8.23 5.15
N LEU A 106 0.98 8.30 6.11
CA LEU A 106 0.65 8.09 7.52
C LEU A 106 -0.38 9.11 8.02
N LYS A 107 -0.23 10.39 7.68
CA LYS A 107 -1.22 11.43 8.01
C LYS A 107 -2.61 11.10 7.46
N LYS A 108 -2.70 10.59 6.23
CA LYS A 108 -3.99 10.17 5.65
C LYS A 108 -4.63 9.02 6.45
N LEU A 109 -3.85 8.14 7.06
CA LEU A 109 -4.39 7.11 7.97
C LEU A 109 -4.88 7.73 9.28
N GLU A 110 -4.13 8.67 9.85
CA GLU A 110 -4.51 9.39 11.08
C GLU A 110 -5.79 10.21 10.89
N GLU A 111 -5.96 10.89 9.75
CA GLU A 111 -7.18 11.61 9.38
C GLU A 111 -8.42 10.71 9.30
N ARG A 112 -8.22 9.40 9.11
CA ARG A 112 -9.27 8.37 9.10
C ARG A 112 -9.44 7.68 10.46
N GLU A 113 -8.76 8.19 11.48
CA GLU A 113 -8.72 7.63 12.84
C GLU A 113 -8.25 6.16 12.88
N LEU A 114 -7.42 5.76 11.90
CA LEU A 114 -6.91 4.40 11.80
C LEU A 114 -5.60 4.25 12.58
N LYS A 115 -5.54 3.22 13.42
CA LYS A 115 -4.29 2.76 14.04
C LYS A 115 -3.46 2.00 13.00
N TYR A 116 -2.15 2.20 13.00
CA TYR A 116 -1.27 1.51 12.06
C TYR A 116 0.01 1.01 12.72
N LEU A 117 0.60 -0.03 12.13
CA LEU A 117 1.97 -0.48 12.40
C LEU A 117 2.68 -0.65 11.06
N GLY A 118 3.88 -0.08 10.95
CA GLY A 118 4.73 -0.25 9.78
C GLY A 118 6.16 -0.56 10.16
N GLY A 119 6.87 -1.22 9.26
CA GLY A 119 8.33 -1.32 9.36
C GLY A 119 8.93 0.07 9.18
N VAL A 120 9.61 0.60 10.19
CA VAL A 120 10.29 1.89 10.09
C VAL A 120 11.73 1.59 9.66
N ALA A 121 12.19 2.14 8.53
CA ALA A 121 13.61 2.06 8.19
C ALA A 121 14.41 2.77 9.31
N LYS A 122 15.64 2.33 9.61
CA LYS A 122 16.43 2.71 10.81
C LYS A 122 16.54 4.23 11.14
N ASN A 123 16.09 5.14 10.27
CA ASN A 123 16.18 6.59 10.41
C ASN A 123 14.84 7.37 10.36
N ALA A 124 13.67 6.72 10.39
CA ALA A 124 12.39 7.43 10.41
C ALA A 124 11.84 7.64 11.85
N PRO A 125 11.15 8.76 12.13
CA PRO A 125 10.60 9.04 13.45
C PRO A 125 9.60 7.95 13.86
N LYS A 126 9.79 7.39 15.05
CA LYS A 126 8.90 6.37 15.62
C LYS A 126 7.53 6.99 15.90
N ALA A 127 6.54 6.72 15.06
CA ALA A 127 5.15 7.00 15.39
C ALA A 127 4.64 5.92 16.36
N HIS A 128 4.62 6.24 17.65
CA HIS A 128 3.85 5.48 18.64
C HIS A 128 2.65 6.34 19.05
N ALA A 129 1.46 5.97 18.59
CA ALA A 129 0.21 6.53 19.11
C ALA A 129 -0.57 5.43 19.84
N THR A 130 -0.18 5.17 21.09
CA THR A 130 -1.02 4.47 22.07
C THR A 130 -1.51 5.49 23.08
N ARG A 131 -2.77 5.92 22.96
CA ARG A 131 -3.49 6.55 24.06
C ARG A 131 -4.29 5.44 24.75
N THR A 132 -3.72 4.88 25.80
CA THR A 132 -4.45 4.07 26.78
C THR A 132 -5.20 5.04 27.67
N GLU A 133 -6.53 5.10 27.56
CA GLU A 133 -7.36 5.63 28.63
C GLU A 133 -7.60 4.51 29.64
N SER A 134 -7.02 4.70 30.83
CA SER A 134 -7.33 3.89 32.01
C SER A 134 -8.70 4.33 32.54
N TYR A 135 -9.68 3.43 32.51
CA TYR A 135 -10.90 3.58 33.31
C TYR A 135 -10.60 3.04 34.72
N TYR A 136 -10.79 3.90 35.73
CA TYR A 136 -10.88 3.51 37.14
C TYR A 136 -12.21 2.81 37.41
#